data_AF-A0A541BNF5-F1
#
_entry.id   AF-A0A541BNF5-F1
#
_cell.length_a   1.000
_cell.length_b   1.000
_cell.length_c   1.000
_cell.angle_alpha   90.00
_cell.angle_beta   90.00
_cell.angle_gamma   90.00
#
_symmetry.space_group_name_H-M   'P 1'
#
loop_
_entity.id
_entity.type
_entity.pdbx_description
1 polymer ?
#
loop_
_entity_poly.entity_id
_entity_poly.type
_entity_poly.pdbx_seq_one_letter_code
_entity_poly.pdbx_strand_id
1 'polypeptide(L)' 'MAKETWWVIAPESRFSFEQQANGDLVVTDTSAAEQHVLHGYEWMHVKHGDEGAHRIKVHGEGPPPFGQWVALDEG' A
#
# COMPACT_ATOMS: atom_id res chain seq x y z
N MET A 1 21.83 -3.69 5.80
CA MET A 1 20.97 -4.57 4.99
C MET A 1 19.55 -4.15 5.29
N ALA A 2 18.92 -3.35 4.43
CA ALA A 2 17.52 -3.02 4.62
C ALA A 2 16.70 -4.27 4.34
N LYS A 3 15.85 -4.64 5.30
CA LYS A 3 14.92 -5.74 5.10
C LYS A 3 13.73 -5.16 4.35
N GLU A 4 13.67 -5.38 3.05
CA GLU A 4 12.48 -5.07 2.29
C GLU A 4 11.29 -5.85 2.88
N THR A 5 10.14 -5.19 2.95
CA THR A 5 8.94 -5.70 3.60
C THR A 5 7.73 -5.33 2.77
N TRP A 6 6.72 -6.19 2.79
CA TRP A 6 5.43 -5.90 2.20
C TRP A 6 4.62 -5.05 3.17
N TRP A 7 4.13 -3.92 2.70
CA TRP A 7 3.30 -3.00 3.47
C TRP A 7 1.90 -2.99 2.89
N VAL A 8 0.92 -2.97 3.79
CA VAL A 8 -0.50 -2.89 3.45
C VAL A 8 -1.10 -1.70 4.17
N ILE A 9 -1.95 -0.94 3.48
CA ILE A 9 -2.64 0.17 4.13
C ILE A 9 -3.57 -0.38 5.23
N ALA A 10 -3.47 0.18 6.43
CA ALA A 10 -4.28 -0.25 7.56
C ALA A 10 -5.75 0.04 7.24
N PRO A 11 -6.70 -0.86 7.59
CA PRO A 11 -8.12 -0.64 7.32
C PRO A 11 -8.70 0.55 8.10
N GLU A 12 -8.06 0.93 9.21
CA GLU A 12 -8.36 2.13 10.01
C GLU A 12 -7.71 3.41 9.48
N SER A 13 -6.85 3.31 8.45
CA SER A 13 -6.21 4.47 7.84
C SER A 13 -7.27 5.35 7.19
N ARG A 14 -7.21 6.65 7.46
CA ARG A 14 -8.04 7.65 6.76
C ARG A 14 -7.69 7.80 5.28
N PHE A 15 -6.57 7.21 4.87
CA PHE A 15 -6.12 7.23 3.49
C PHE A 15 -6.61 5.99 2.76
N SER A 16 -7.06 6.18 1.53
CA SER A 16 -7.29 5.11 0.56
C SER A 16 -6.03 4.90 -0.26
N PHE A 17 -5.76 3.66 -0.67
CA PHE A 17 -4.64 3.34 -1.54
C PHE A 17 -5.15 2.64 -2.79
N GLU A 18 -4.67 3.06 -3.96
CA GLU A 18 -5.05 2.50 -5.26
C GLU A 18 -3.89 2.61 -6.27
N GLN A 19 -3.92 1.75 -7.30
CA GLN A 19 -3.08 1.91 -8.47
C GLN A 19 -3.91 2.57 -9.57
N GLN A 20 -3.43 3.70 -10.07
CA GLN A 20 -4.06 4.38 -11.20
C GLN A 20 -3.80 3.62 -12.51
N ALA A 21 -4.62 3.88 -13.53
CA ALA A 21 -4.52 3.23 -14.83
C ALA A 21 -3.17 3.45 -15.55
N ASN A 22 -2.42 4.48 -15.16
CA ASN A 22 -1.08 4.78 -15.66
C ASN A 22 0.03 3.96 -14.94
N GLY A 23 -0.32 3.16 -13.93
CA GLY A 23 0.60 2.37 -13.13
C GLY A 23 1.08 3.05 -11.84
N ASP A 24 0.75 4.33 -11.63
CA ASP A 24 1.15 5.06 -10.42
C ASP A 24 0.41 4.54 -9.19
N LEU A 25 1.15 4.47 -8.08
CA LEU A 25 0.64 4.07 -6.78
C LEU A 25 0.23 5.30 -6.01
N VAL A 26 -1.05 5.47 -5.73
CA VAL A 26 -1.57 6.71 -5.17
C VAL A 26 -2.32 6.47 -3.87
N VAL A 27 -1.93 7.25 -2.87
CA VAL A 27 -2.56 7.32 -1.56
C VAL A 27 -3.39 8.59 -1.52
N THR A 28 -4.70 8.44 -1.38
CA THR A 28 -5.65 9.54 -1.33
C THR A 28 -6.17 9.74 0.09
N ASP A 29 -6.02 10.94 0.65
CA ASP A 29 -6.65 11.32 1.90
C ASP A 29 -8.16 11.52 1.68
N THR A 30 -8.97 10.66 2.31
CA THR A 30 -10.43 10.70 2.11
C THR A 30 -11.09 11.90 2.78
N SER A 31 -10.40 12.60 3.69
CA SER A 31 -10.93 13.75 4.42
C SER A 31 -10.56 15.09 3.79
N ALA A 32 -9.41 15.17 3.12
CA ALA A 32 -8.84 16.42 2.59
C ALA A 32 -8.78 16.46 1.05
N ALA A 33 -9.13 15.37 0.37
CA ALA A 33 -8.98 15.22 -1.08
C ALA A 33 -7.54 15.44 -1.59
N GLU A 34 -6.55 15.21 -0.72
CA GLU A 34 -5.14 15.27 -1.07
C GLU A 34 -4.68 13.93 -1.62
N GLN A 35 -3.90 13.94 -2.70
CA GLN A 35 -3.40 12.74 -3.36
C GLN A 35 -1.88 12.73 -3.36
N HIS A 36 -1.29 11.61 -2.97
CA HIS A 36 0.16 11.42 -2.92
C HIS A 36 0.56 10.21 -3.75
N VAL A 37 1.51 10.41 -4.66
CA VAL A 37 2.10 9.32 -5.45
C VAL A 37 3.25 8.69 -4.66
N LEU A 38 3.23 7.37 -4.53
CA LEU A 38 4.26 6.56 -3.91
C LEU A 38 5.29 6.17 -4.96
N HIS A 39 6.41 6.90 -4.99
CA HIS A 39 7.54 6.57 -5.85
C HIS A 39 8.47 5.56 -5.17
N GLY A 40 9.01 4.62 -5.94
CA GLY A 40 9.98 3.62 -5.45
C GLY A 40 9.35 2.43 -4.73
N TYR A 41 8.02 2.31 -4.75
CA TYR A 41 7.28 1.19 -4.21
C TYR A 41 6.76 0.29 -5.32
N GLU A 42 6.78 -1.03 -5.10
CA GLU A 42 6.30 -2.00 -6.09
C GLU A 42 4.95 -2.57 -5.70
N TRP A 43 4.02 -2.64 -6.65
CA TRP A 43 2.71 -3.23 -6.46
C TRP A 43 2.72 -4.75 -6.61
N MET A 44 2.05 -5.45 -5.70
CA MET A 44 1.75 -6.87 -5.89
C MET A 44 0.25 -7.12 -5.95
N HIS A 45 -0.20 -7.69 -7.08
CA HIS A 45 -1.57 -8.15 -7.24
C HIS A 45 -1.72 -9.53 -6.57
N VAL A 46 -2.35 -9.57 -5.40
CA VAL A 46 -2.68 -10.84 -4.75
C VAL A 46 -3.85 -11.47 -5.49
N LYS A 47 -3.67 -12.70 -5.98
CA LYS A 47 -4.76 -13.43 -6.63
C LYS A 47 -5.79 -13.88 -5.59
N HIS A 48 -7.05 -13.73 -5.99
CA HIS A 48 -8.24 -14.12 -5.24
C HIS A 48 -8.21 -15.64 -4.97
N GLY A 49 -7.91 -16.00 -3.72
CA GLY A 49 -7.74 -17.38 -3.25
C GLY A 49 -7.44 -17.42 -1.75
N ASP A 50 -6.76 -16.39 -1.24
CA ASP A 50 -6.69 -16.07 0.18
C ASP A 50 -7.88 -15.18 0.56
N GLU A 51 -8.86 -15.74 1.26
CA GLU A 51 -10.12 -15.13 1.70
C GLU A 51 -9.98 -13.87 2.60
N GLY A 52 -8.77 -13.32 2.78
CA GLY A 52 -8.53 -12.08 3.52
C GLY A 52 -7.77 -10.98 2.78
N ALA A 53 -7.30 -11.22 1.54
CA ALA A 53 -6.19 -10.45 0.96
C ALA A 53 -6.49 -9.77 -0.40
N HIS A 54 -7.67 -9.18 -0.58
CA HIS A 54 -7.87 -8.08 -1.56
C HIS A 54 -7.18 -6.79 -1.14
N ARG A 55 -6.07 -6.93 -0.41
CA ARG A 55 -5.35 -5.82 0.14
C ARG A 55 -4.21 -5.55 -0.80
N ILE A 56 -4.21 -4.33 -1.28
CA ILE A 56 -3.14 -3.81 -2.08
C ILE A 56 -1.86 -3.83 -1.22
N LYS A 57 -0.80 -4.46 -1.74
CA LYS A 57 0.51 -4.54 -1.09
C LYS A 57 1.54 -3.68 -1.84
N VAL A 58 2.39 -2.97 -1.09
CA VAL A 58 3.59 -2.33 -1.62
C VAL A 58 4.86 -2.94 -1.05
N HIS A 59 5.86 -3.16 -1.89
CA HIS A 59 7.20 -3.57 -1.46
C HIS A 59 8.08 -2.35 -1.24
N GLY A 60 8.82 -2.33 -0.12
CA GLY A 60 9.84 -1.31 0.11
C GLY A 60 10.63 -1.55 1.39
N GLU A 61 11.71 -0.79 1.57
CA GLU A 61 12.57 -0.84 2.77
C GLU A 61 11.87 -0.39 4.05
N GLY A 62 10.73 0.31 3.93
CA GLY A 62 9.97 0.86 5.05
C GLY A 62 8.56 1.26 4.63
N PRO A 63 7.68 1.62 5.60
CA PRO A 63 6.32 1.99 5.32
C PRO A 63 6.27 3.25 4.43
N PRO A 64 5.34 3.34 3.48
CA PRO A 64 5.13 4.57 2.73
C PRO A 64 4.88 5.79 3.64
N PRO A 65 5.35 6.98 3.24
CA PRO A 65 5.31 8.18 4.08
C PRO A 65 3.89 8.74 4.30
N PHE A 66 2.93 8.35 3.46
CA PHE A 66 1.54 8.81 3.52
C PHE A 66 0.62 7.65 3.86
N GLY A 67 -0.23 7.81 4.86
CA GLY A 67 -1.10 6.73 5.34
C GLY A 67 -0.55 5.98 6.55
N GLN A 68 -1.42 5.18 7.15
CA GLN A 68 -1.05 4.26 8.21
C GLN A 68 -0.85 2.88 7.59
N TRP A 69 0.33 2.29 7.75
CA TRP A 69 0.72 1.03 7.11
C TRP A 69 1.03 -0.05 8.13
N VAL A 70 0.67 -1.27 7.79
CA VAL A 70 1.02 -2.47 8.55
C VAL A 70 1.97 -3.33 7.74
N ALA A 71 3.05 -3.77 8.38
CA ALA A 71 3.94 -4.76 7.80
C ALA A 71 3.18 -6.08 7.67
N LEU A 72 3.21 -6.66 6.48
CA LEU A 72 2.74 -8.00 6.22
C LEU A 72 3.94 -8.93 6.35
N ASP A 73 3.99 -9.64 7.46
CA ASP A 73 4.89 -10.77 7.63
C ASP A 73 4.29 -11.95 6.85
N GLU A 74 4.84 -12.24 5.66
CA GLU A 74 4.56 -13.49 4.97
C GLU A 74 5.32 -14.59 5.71
N GLY A 75 4.72 -15.09 6.79
CA GLY A 75 5.28 -16.14 7.66
C GLY A 75 5.57 -17.44 6.94
#